data_AF-X1JGL4-F1
#
_entry.id   AF-X1JGL4-F1
#
_cell.length_a   1.000
_cell.length_b   1.000
_cell.length_c   1.000
_cell.angle_alpha   90.00
_cell.angle_beta   90.00
_cell.angle_gamma   90.00
#
_symmetry.space_group_name_H-M   'P 1'
#
loop_
_entity.id
_entity.type
_entity.pdbx_description
1 polymer ?
#
loop_
_entity_poly.entity_id
_entity_poly.type
_entity_poly.pdbx_seq_one_letter_code
_entity_poly.pdbx_strand_id
1 'polypeptide(L)'
;MSSYTSKAFVYHSPGDVRLEEMRIGCSSTDIMVKILASARCGTDRTIFYKGHPKVDSHAPIVLGHELAAEIVEVGKNVSKLKDGIGYKEGERLSDEYLNFQIGERVTFQSRIARYYHSLMLLQRPITILSFYINGGYSQYMRIPQELTLSGSVLRIPDNISNEEAALVEPAACALESIFSTPHPVRLDGEGRHFCRFEGCR
;
A
#
# COMPACT_ATOMS: atom_id res chain seq x y z
N MET A 1 -14.62 10.30 -17.99
CA MET A 1 -14.22 9.88 -16.63
C MET A 1 -15.49 9.46 -15.94
N SER A 2 -15.52 8.25 -15.39
CA SER A 2 -16.61 7.82 -14.52
C SER A 2 -16.47 8.48 -13.14
N SER A 3 -17.52 8.38 -12.32
CA SER A 3 -17.49 8.77 -10.92
C SER A 3 -18.25 7.74 -10.08
N TYR A 4 -17.69 7.41 -8.94
CA TYR A 4 -18.24 6.47 -7.97
C TYR A 4 -18.68 7.22 -6.72
N THR A 5 -19.85 6.84 -6.19
CA THR A 5 -20.31 7.30 -4.88
C THR A 5 -19.87 6.27 -3.84
N SER A 6 -19.16 6.73 -2.81
CA SER A 6 -18.51 5.87 -1.82
C SER A 6 -18.83 6.37 -0.42
N LYS A 7 -19.31 5.50 0.47
CA LYS A 7 -19.30 5.78 1.90
C LYS A 7 -17.90 5.54 2.45
N ALA A 8 -17.39 6.48 3.24
CA ALA A 8 -16.06 6.39 3.83
C ALA A 8 -15.99 7.00 5.22
N PHE A 9 -15.06 6.51 6.04
CA PHE A 9 -14.68 7.14 7.30
C PHE A 9 -13.62 8.21 7.02
N VAL A 10 -14.06 9.46 6.95
CA VAL A 10 -13.25 10.63 6.60
C VAL A 10 -12.66 11.24 7.86
N TYR A 11 -11.34 11.30 7.92
CA TYR A 11 -10.58 12.01 8.95
C TYR A 11 -10.50 13.50 8.61
N HIS A 12 -10.93 14.35 9.55
CA HIS A 12 -10.88 15.81 9.43
C HIS A 12 -9.77 16.42 10.29
N SER A 13 -9.58 15.88 11.50
CA SER A 13 -8.59 16.35 12.46
C SER A 13 -8.44 15.32 13.60
N PRO A 14 -7.47 15.46 14.51
CA PRO A 14 -7.33 14.54 15.63
C PRO A 14 -8.62 14.42 16.45
N GLY A 15 -9.11 13.19 16.63
CA GLY A 15 -10.36 12.88 17.30
C GLY A 15 -11.64 13.06 16.47
N ASP A 16 -11.54 13.52 15.22
CA ASP A 16 -12.67 13.81 14.35
C ASP A 16 -12.65 12.96 13.07
N VAL A 17 -13.38 11.85 13.11
CA VAL A 17 -13.63 10.95 11.98
C VAL A 17 -15.13 10.78 11.80
N ARG A 18 -15.62 10.97 10.57
CA ARG A 18 -17.05 10.97 10.25
C ARG A 18 -17.34 10.00 9.12
N LEU A 19 -18.50 9.34 9.19
CA LEU A 19 -19.00 8.57 8.06
C LEU A 19 -19.63 9.55 7.06
N GLU A 20 -19.04 9.65 5.88
CA GLU A 20 -19.48 10.58 4.83
C GLU A 20 -19.65 9.86 3.50
N GLU A 21 -20.41 10.50 2.60
CA GLU A 21 -20.52 10.07 1.22
C GLU A 21 -19.65 10.97 0.34
N MET A 22 -18.75 10.36 -0.42
CA MET A 22 -17.81 11.06 -1.30
C MET A 22 -17.96 10.60 -2.75
N ARG A 23 -17.70 11.53 -3.67
CA ARG A 23 -17.58 11.22 -5.10
C ARG A 23 -16.12 11.06 -5.48
N ILE A 24 -15.78 9.91 -6.05
CA ILE A 24 -14.42 9.59 -6.47
C ILE A 24 -14.41 9.48 -7.99
N GLY A 25 -13.61 10.32 -8.66
CA GLY A 25 -13.44 10.25 -10.11
C GLY A 25 -12.41 9.19 -10.50
N CYS A 26 -12.62 8.52 -11.64
CA CYS A 26 -11.64 7.61 -12.22
C CYS A 26 -10.98 8.20 -13.48
N SER A 27 -9.66 8.34 -13.35
CA SER A 27 -8.63 8.54 -14.37
C SER A 27 -8.81 7.84 -15.70
N SER A 28 -8.22 8.38 -16.78
CA SER A 28 -7.79 7.50 -17.88
C SER A 28 -6.54 6.69 -17.51
N THR A 29 -5.78 7.13 -16.51
CA THR A 29 -4.56 6.48 -16.01
C THR A 29 -4.73 5.87 -14.62
N ASP A 30 -5.92 5.97 -14.04
CA ASP A 30 -6.23 5.42 -12.71
C ASP A 30 -6.91 4.05 -12.84
N ILE A 31 -6.97 3.34 -11.72
CA ILE A 31 -7.78 2.15 -11.54
C ILE A 31 -8.75 2.44 -10.39
N MET A 32 -10.02 2.07 -10.55
CA MET A 32 -10.99 2.12 -9.45
C MET A 32 -11.10 0.73 -8.85
N VAL A 33 -11.11 0.66 -7.51
CA VAL A 33 -11.29 -0.59 -6.78
C VAL A 33 -12.40 -0.48 -5.75
N LYS A 34 -13.07 -1.62 -5.52
CA LYS A 34 -13.98 -1.83 -4.39
C LYS A 34 -13.21 -2.49 -3.27
N ILE A 35 -13.25 -1.92 -2.07
CA ILE A 35 -12.55 -2.50 -0.91
C ILE A 35 -13.28 -3.77 -0.45
N LEU A 36 -12.51 -4.85 -0.29
CA LEU A 36 -12.99 -6.14 0.19
C LEU A 36 -12.65 -6.35 1.68
N ALA A 37 -11.45 -5.93 2.08
CA ALA A 37 -10.98 -5.97 3.46
C ALA A 37 -10.00 -4.84 3.71
N SER A 38 -9.98 -4.28 4.92
CA SER A 38 -8.91 -3.38 5.35
C SER A 38 -8.59 -3.60 6.83
N ALA A 39 -7.32 -3.83 7.13
CA ALA A 39 -6.80 -3.96 8.48
C ALA A 39 -6.48 -2.59 9.08
N ARG A 40 -6.39 -2.55 10.42
CA ARG A 40 -6.09 -1.32 11.16
C ARG A 40 -4.63 -1.27 11.57
N CYS A 41 -3.92 -0.27 11.09
CA CYS A 41 -2.54 -0.04 11.48
C CYS A 41 -2.43 0.73 12.80
N GLY A 42 -1.34 0.51 13.55
CA GLY A 42 -0.98 1.35 14.69
C GLY A 42 -0.74 2.83 14.30
N THR A 43 -0.35 3.09 13.05
CA THR A 43 -0.21 4.43 12.49
C THR A 43 -1.55 5.15 12.39
N ASP A 44 -2.62 4.48 11.92
CA ASP A 44 -3.96 5.09 11.82
C ASP A 44 -4.47 5.50 13.21
N ARG A 45 -4.22 4.65 14.21
CA ARG A 45 -4.53 4.97 15.61
C ARG A 45 -3.78 6.21 16.10
N THR A 46 -2.50 6.32 15.74
CA THR A 46 -1.67 7.47 16.14
C THR A 46 -2.15 8.75 15.47
N ILE A 47 -2.46 8.72 14.17
CA ILE A 47 -3.05 9.83 13.43
C ILE A 47 -4.37 10.25 14.09
N PHE A 48 -5.26 9.30 14.37
CA PHE A 48 -6.55 9.60 14.98
C PHE A 48 -6.41 10.32 16.33
N TYR A 49 -5.55 9.85 17.23
CA TYR A 49 -5.44 10.45 18.57
C TYR A 49 -4.53 11.67 18.65
N LYS A 50 -3.46 11.73 17.85
CA LYS A 50 -2.39 12.72 18.01
C LYS A 50 -2.19 13.61 16.78
N GLY A 51 -2.84 13.30 15.67
CA GLY A 51 -2.54 13.90 14.38
C GLY A 51 -1.24 13.41 13.77
N HIS A 52 -0.99 13.87 12.56
CA HIS A 52 0.28 13.70 11.87
C HIS A 52 0.43 14.83 10.85
N PRO A 53 1.47 15.68 10.92
CA PRO A 53 1.53 16.91 10.12
C PRO A 53 1.32 16.72 8.61
N LYS A 54 1.82 15.61 8.04
CA LYS A 54 1.64 15.29 6.61
C LYS A 54 0.23 14.85 6.25
N VAL A 55 -0.51 14.25 7.18
CA VAL A 55 -1.89 13.79 6.95
C VAL A 55 -2.86 14.93 7.25
N ASP A 56 -2.62 15.65 8.34
CA ASP A 56 -3.42 16.80 8.76
C ASP A 56 -3.42 17.90 7.69
N SER A 57 -2.30 18.12 7.01
CA SER A 57 -2.21 19.08 5.89
C SER A 57 -3.02 18.65 4.65
N HIS A 58 -3.52 17.41 4.60
CA HIS A 58 -4.32 16.86 3.51
C HIS A 58 -5.74 16.48 3.95
N ALA A 59 -6.10 16.75 5.22
CA ALA A 59 -7.47 16.57 5.67
C ALA A 59 -8.42 17.55 4.94
N PRO A 60 -9.66 17.14 4.62
CA PRO A 60 -10.27 15.85 4.90
C PRO A 60 -9.72 14.71 4.03
N ILE A 61 -9.39 13.57 4.64
CA ILE A 61 -8.80 12.40 3.96
C ILE A 61 -9.31 11.09 4.56
N VAL A 62 -9.42 10.04 3.76
CA VAL A 62 -9.74 8.68 4.24
C VAL A 62 -8.46 7.94 4.61
N LEU A 63 -8.39 7.36 5.80
CA LEU A 63 -7.25 6.55 6.26
C LEU A 63 -7.36 5.08 5.80
N GLY A 64 -6.40 4.24 6.22
CA GLY A 64 -6.38 2.81 5.94
C GLY A 64 -5.49 2.46 4.74
N HIS A 65 -4.43 1.69 4.98
CA HIS A 65 -3.40 1.39 3.97
C HIS A 65 -2.96 -0.08 3.97
N GLU A 66 -3.67 -0.91 4.74
CA GLU A 66 -3.52 -2.35 4.82
C GLU A 66 -4.83 -2.93 4.27
N LEU A 67 -4.88 -3.34 3.00
CA LEU A 67 -6.17 -3.62 2.36
C LEU A 67 -6.10 -4.61 1.21
N ALA A 68 -7.23 -5.27 0.93
CA ALA A 68 -7.49 -6.06 -0.26
C ALA A 68 -8.71 -5.49 -0.98
N ALA A 69 -8.67 -5.49 -2.31
CA ALA A 69 -9.70 -4.86 -3.14
C ALA A 69 -9.94 -5.63 -4.44
N GLU A 70 -11.09 -5.39 -5.07
CA GLU A 70 -11.45 -5.89 -6.40
C GLU A 70 -11.44 -4.75 -7.40
N ILE A 71 -10.83 -4.95 -8.57
CA ILE A 71 -10.84 -3.97 -9.65
C ILE A 71 -12.24 -3.85 -10.24
N VAL A 72 -12.80 -2.64 -10.25
CA VAL A 72 -14.12 -2.36 -10.84
C VAL A 72 -14.05 -1.45 -12.07
N GLU A 73 -12.94 -0.76 -12.29
CA GLU A 73 -12.66 -0.02 -13.52
C GLU A 73 -11.15 0.11 -13.75
N VAL A 74 -10.72 -0.01 -15.01
CA VAL A 74 -9.35 0.25 -15.44
C VAL A 74 -9.36 1.37 -16.48
N GLY A 75 -8.60 2.43 -16.21
CA GLY A 75 -8.45 3.54 -17.15
C GLY A 75 -7.78 3.09 -18.46
N LYS A 76 -8.29 3.58 -19.60
CA LYS A 76 -7.82 3.20 -20.95
C LYS A 76 -6.33 3.47 -21.25
N ASN A 77 -5.67 4.30 -20.46
CA ASN A 77 -4.25 4.64 -20.59
C ASN A 77 -3.38 3.94 -19.53
N VAL A 78 -3.93 3.12 -18.63
CA VAL A 78 -3.17 2.34 -17.64
C VAL A 78 -2.13 1.44 -18.33
N SER A 79 -2.50 0.78 -19.43
CA SER A 79 -1.59 -0.07 -20.22
C SER A 79 -0.41 0.69 -20.84
N LYS A 80 -0.45 2.03 -20.88
CA LYS A 80 0.60 2.90 -21.42
C LYS A 80 1.56 3.42 -20.35
N LEU A 81 1.29 3.16 -19.06
CA LEU A 81 2.10 3.58 -17.92
C LEU A 81 3.39 2.76 -17.82
N LYS A 82 4.31 2.95 -18.77
CA LYS A 82 5.48 2.10 -18.96
C LYS A 82 6.71 2.53 -18.17
N ASP A 83 6.84 3.82 -17.88
CA ASP A 83 8.06 4.38 -17.31
C ASP A 83 7.98 4.34 -15.78
N GLY A 84 8.63 3.33 -15.20
CA GLY A 84 8.56 3.11 -13.77
C GLY A 84 9.08 4.30 -12.95
N ILE A 85 8.50 4.50 -11.77
CA ILE A 85 8.90 5.55 -10.83
C ILE A 85 9.34 4.96 -9.49
N GLY A 86 10.09 5.75 -8.70
CA GLY A 86 10.55 5.31 -7.38
C GLY A 86 11.52 4.14 -7.49
N TYR A 87 11.21 3.02 -6.87
CA TYR A 87 12.06 1.83 -6.98
C TYR A 87 12.05 1.19 -8.38
N LYS A 88 11.07 1.53 -9.22
CA LYS A 88 11.03 1.16 -10.64
C LYS A 88 11.67 2.22 -11.53
N GLU A 89 12.31 3.25 -10.98
CA GLU A 89 12.98 4.28 -11.77
C GLU A 89 14.05 3.66 -12.67
N GLY A 90 13.98 3.97 -13.96
CA GLY A 90 14.84 3.39 -14.99
C GLY A 90 14.42 1.99 -15.46
N GLU A 91 13.41 1.38 -14.84
CA GLU A 91 12.79 0.15 -15.31
C GLU A 91 11.56 0.44 -16.19
N ARG A 92 11.34 -0.41 -17.19
CA ARG A 92 10.14 -0.37 -18.01
C ARG A 92 9.16 -1.46 -17.54
N LEU A 93 7.94 -1.06 -17.17
CA LEU A 93 6.91 -1.97 -16.70
C LEU A 93 6.41 -2.89 -17.84
N SER A 94 6.26 -4.18 -17.55
CA SER A 94 5.86 -5.17 -18.55
C SER A 94 4.40 -4.98 -18.99
N ASP A 95 4.05 -5.47 -20.19
CA ASP A 95 2.66 -5.53 -20.64
C ASP A 95 1.81 -6.43 -19.72
N GLU A 96 2.40 -7.54 -19.26
CA GLU A 96 1.76 -8.45 -18.32
C GLU A 96 1.36 -7.77 -17.00
N TYR A 97 2.26 -7.00 -16.39
CA TYR A 97 1.96 -6.28 -15.15
C TYR A 97 0.79 -5.30 -15.37
N LEU A 98 0.85 -4.50 -16.43
CA LEU A 98 -0.14 -3.45 -16.72
C LEU A 98 -1.46 -3.97 -17.29
N ASN A 99 -1.58 -5.26 -17.59
CA ASN A 99 -2.79 -5.87 -18.14
C ASN A 99 -3.85 -6.16 -17.05
N PHE A 100 -4.17 -5.17 -16.23
CA PHE A 100 -5.19 -5.29 -15.18
C PHE A 100 -6.58 -5.53 -15.77
N GLN A 101 -7.34 -6.45 -15.17
CA GLN A 101 -8.69 -6.80 -15.58
C GLN A 101 -9.71 -6.50 -14.48
N ILE A 102 -10.93 -6.14 -14.89
CA ILE A 102 -12.06 -6.00 -13.96
C ILE A 102 -12.34 -7.37 -13.32
N GLY A 103 -12.59 -7.37 -12.01
CA GLY A 103 -12.78 -8.58 -11.20
C GLY A 103 -11.49 -9.17 -10.63
N GLU A 104 -10.30 -8.73 -11.06
CA GLU A 104 -9.06 -9.12 -10.40
C GLU A 104 -9.02 -8.59 -8.96
N ARG A 105 -8.60 -9.45 -8.04
CA ARG A 105 -8.31 -9.06 -6.66
C ARG A 105 -6.88 -8.54 -6.57
N VAL A 106 -6.72 -7.41 -5.89
CA VAL A 106 -5.43 -6.74 -5.71
C VAL A 106 -5.24 -6.26 -4.27
N THR A 107 -3.98 -6.19 -3.86
CA THR A 107 -3.51 -5.51 -2.63
C THR A 107 -2.48 -4.45 -3.03
N PHE A 108 -2.18 -3.52 -2.12
CA PHE A 108 -1.26 -2.42 -2.39
C PHE A 108 -0.17 -2.34 -1.34
N GLN A 109 1.05 -2.17 -1.81
CA GLN A 109 2.18 -1.91 -0.92
C GLN A 109 2.46 -0.40 -0.84
N SER A 110 1.90 0.24 0.19
CA SER A 110 2.00 1.69 0.33
C SER A 110 3.23 2.19 1.11
N ARG A 111 3.93 1.30 1.84
CA ARG A 111 5.15 1.64 2.60
C ARG A 111 6.32 0.72 2.27
N ILE A 112 7.51 1.29 2.48
CA ILE A 112 8.81 0.66 2.29
C ILE A 112 8.92 -0.58 3.14
N ALA A 113 9.45 -1.62 2.54
CA ALA A 113 10.27 -2.59 3.23
C ALA A 113 11.47 -2.93 2.27
N ARG A 114 12.59 -3.56 2.65
CA ARG A 114 13.76 -3.88 1.79
C ARG A 114 14.01 -5.38 1.79
N TYR A 115 14.10 -6.00 0.61
CA TYR A 115 14.71 -7.32 0.43
C TYR A 115 14.92 -7.60 -1.06
N TYR A 116 15.93 -8.41 -1.32
CA TYR A 116 16.57 -8.60 -2.61
C TYR A 116 15.78 -9.47 -3.61
N HIS A 117 14.80 -10.30 -3.20
CA HIS A 117 14.29 -11.34 -4.12
C HIS A 117 12.82 -11.76 -4.09
N SER A 118 11.95 -11.30 -3.19
CA SER A 118 10.48 -11.49 -3.25
C SER A 118 9.80 -10.86 -2.03
N LEU A 119 8.53 -10.49 -2.18
CA LEU A 119 7.84 -9.41 -1.45
C LEU A 119 8.34 -8.03 -1.91
N MET A 120 7.40 -7.11 -2.19
CA MET A 120 7.71 -5.84 -2.84
C MET A 120 8.17 -4.81 -1.84
N LEU A 121 9.38 -4.30 -2.07
CA LEU A 121 10.20 -3.70 -1.06
C LEU A 121 10.87 -2.47 -1.66
N LEU A 122 10.31 -1.30 -1.35
CA LEU A 122 10.62 -0.03 -2.02
C LEU A 122 11.96 0.55 -1.53
N GLN A 123 13.03 0.41 -2.30
CA GLN A 123 14.25 1.20 -2.07
C GLN A 123 14.05 2.59 -2.70
N ARG A 124 14.19 3.66 -1.90
CA ARG A 124 13.85 5.07 -2.18
C ARG A 124 12.32 5.31 -2.23
N PRO A 125 11.75 6.04 -1.24
CA PRO A 125 10.31 6.25 -1.22
C PRO A 125 9.90 7.13 -2.40
N ILE A 126 8.94 6.65 -3.17
CA ILE A 126 7.89 7.53 -3.64
C ILE A 126 7.22 7.99 -2.36
N THR A 127 7.28 9.29 -2.09
CA THR A 127 6.71 9.95 -0.92
C THR A 127 5.47 9.22 -0.42
N ILE A 128 5.45 8.76 0.84
CA ILE A 128 4.41 7.91 1.47
C ILE A 128 3.02 8.19 0.88
N LEU A 129 2.66 7.50 -0.22
CA LEU A 129 1.49 7.88 -1.01
C LEU A 129 0.22 7.68 -0.19
N SER A 130 0.24 6.72 0.75
CA SER A 130 -0.82 6.47 1.73
C SER A 130 -1.14 7.65 2.65
N PHE A 131 -0.30 8.69 2.74
CA PHE A 131 -0.63 9.91 3.50
C PHE A 131 -1.34 10.97 2.66
N TYR A 132 -1.40 10.80 1.35
CA TYR A 132 -1.89 11.82 0.41
C TYR A 132 -3.02 11.30 -0.49
N ILE A 133 -3.36 10.02 -0.38
CA ILE A 133 -4.46 9.39 -1.12
C ILE A 133 -5.50 8.86 -0.12
N ASN A 134 -6.76 8.89 -0.53
CA ASN A 134 -7.83 8.28 0.23
C ASN A 134 -7.62 6.76 0.30
N GLY A 135 -7.67 6.22 1.52
CA GLY A 135 -7.37 4.82 1.83
C GLY A 135 -8.57 3.87 1.90
N GLY A 136 -8.30 2.70 2.47
CA GLY A 136 -9.17 1.53 2.52
C GLY A 136 -10.34 1.61 3.51
N TYR A 137 -10.45 2.65 4.34
CA TYR A 137 -11.65 2.86 5.17
C TYR A 137 -12.80 3.50 4.37
N SER A 138 -13.03 2.96 3.17
CA SER A 138 -14.01 3.40 2.18
C SER A 138 -14.60 2.20 1.45
N GLN A 139 -15.75 2.38 0.77
CA GLN A 139 -16.30 1.33 -0.10
C GLN A 139 -15.53 1.21 -1.42
N TYR A 140 -15.08 2.35 -1.94
CA TYR A 140 -14.30 2.47 -3.16
C TYR A 140 -13.08 3.33 -2.94
N MET A 141 -11.98 2.96 -3.58
CA MET A 141 -10.72 3.69 -3.57
C MET A 141 -10.21 3.85 -5.00
N ARG A 142 -9.63 5.02 -5.27
CA ARG A 142 -8.90 5.28 -6.51
C ARG A 142 -7.43 4.90 -6.30
N ILE A 143 -6.91 4.05 -7.17
CA ILE A 143 -5.48 3.83 -7.35
C ILE A 143 -5.02 4.84 -8.41
N PRO A 144 -4.30 5.91 -8.02
CA PRO A 144 -3.76 6.82 -9.00
C PRO A 144 -2.56 6.19 -9.73
N GLN A 145 -2.24 6.71 -10.91
CA GLN A 145 -1.17 6.20 -11.77
C GLN A 145 0.17 5.97 -11.05
N GLU A 146 0.49 6.76 -10.01
CA GLU A 146 1.74 6.64 -9.27
C GLU A 146 1.87 5.28 -8.55
N LEU A 147 0.77 4.73 -8.04
CA LEU A 147 0.77 3.38 -7.47
C LEU A 147 1.00 2.31 -8.56
N THR A 148 0.47 2.52 -9.75
CA THR A 148 0.71 1.61 -10.88
C THR A 148 2.13 1.71 -11.41
N LEU A 149 2.63 2.92 -11.68
CA LEU A 149 3.98 3.20 -12.19
C LEU A 149 5.06 2.77 -11.20
N SER A 150 4.72 2.77 -9.92
CA SER A 150 5.56 2.20 -8.90
C SER A 150 5.40 0.71 -8.75
N GLY A 151 4.74 -0.04 -9.63
CA GLY A 151 4.58 -1.48 -9.44
C GLY A 151 3.80 -1.91 -8.17
N SER A 152 3.30 -0.99 -7.35
CA SER A 152 2.82 -1.27 -5.98
C SER A 152 1.47 -1.98 -5.92
N VAL A 153 0.87 -2.26 -7.08
CA VAL A 153 -0.41 -2.97 -7.22
C VAL A 153 -0.12 -4.45 -7.44
N LEU A 154 -0.42 -5.28 -6.44
CA LEU A 154 -0.11 -6.71 -6.47
C LEU A 154 -1.39 -7.51 -6.66
N ARG A 155 -1.41 -8.44 -7.61
CA ARG A 155 -2.52 -9.39 -7.78
C ARG A 155 -2.56 -10.38 -6.62
N ILE A 156 -3.76 -10.65 -6.11
CA ILE A 156 -4.01 -11.62 -5.05
C ILE A 156 -4.34 -12.97 -5.70
N PRO A 157 -3.56 -14.03 -5.45
CA PRO A 157 -3.88 -15.37 -5.95
C PRO A 157 -5.22 -15.89 -5.41
N ASP A 158 -5.90 -16.75 -6.18
CA ASP A 158 -7.22 -17.29 -5.82
C ASP A 158 -7.24 -18.06 -4.49
N ASN A 159 -6.12 -18.68 -4.12
CA ASN A 159 -5.97 -19.43 -2.88
C ASN A 159 -5.64 -18.57 -1.65
N ILE A 160 -5.59 -17.24 -1.79
CA ILE A 160 -5.35 -16.30 -0.69
C ILE A 160 -6.65 -15.57 -0.36
N SER A 161 -7.01 -15.55 0.93
CA SER A 161 -8.18 -14.81 1.42
C SER A 161 -7.95 -13.30 1.36
N ASN A 162 -9.05 -12.53 1.43
CA ASN A 162 -8.95 -11.06 1.42
C ASN A 162 -8.29 -10.56 2.71
N GLU A 163 -8.53 -11.23 3.82
CA GLU A 163 -7.94 -10.94 5.14
C GLU A 163 -6.43 -11.17 5.13
N GLU A 164 -5.95 -12.30 4.60
CA GLU A 164 -4.51 -12.57 4.45
C GLU A 164 -3.85 -11.57 3.51
N ALA A 165 -4.52 -11.23 2.39
CA ALA A 165 -3.99 -10.25 1.44
C ALA A 165 -3.92 -8.83 2.02
N ALA A 166 -4.84 -8.46 2.91
CA ALA A 166 -4.78 -7.17 3.61
C ALA A 166 -3.59 -7.07 4.57
N LEU A 167 -3.03 -8.21 5.01
CA LEU A 167 -1.85 -8.27 5.88
C LEU A 167 -0.51 -8.25 5.13
N VAL A 168 -0.53 -8.16 3.79
CA VAL A 168 0.71 -8.07 2.99
C VAL A 168 1.54 -6.84 3.38
N GLU A 169 0.89 -5.70 3.64
CA GLU A 169 1.57 -4.47 4.03
C GLU A 169 2.31 -4.56 5.38
N PRO A 170 1.66 -4.98 6.49
CA PRO A 170 2.36 -5.14 7.75
C PRO A 170 3.37 -6.29 7.73
N ALA A 171 3.12 -7.36 6.96
CA ALA A 171 4.08 -8.45 6.78
C ALA A 171 5.36 -7.97 6.08
N ALA A 172 5.22 -7.09 5.08
CA ALA A 172 6.37 -6.46 4.45
C ALA A 172 7.16 -5.61 5.44
N CYS A 173 6.51 -4.76 6.24
CA CYS A 173 7.18 -3.99 7.30
C CYS A 173 7.95 -4.88 8.29
N ALA A 174 7.37 -6.02 8.70
CA ALA A 174 8.06 -6.97 9.56
C ALA A 174 9.28 -7.61 8.86
N LEU A 175 9.15 -7.98 7.59
CA LEU A 175 10.24 -8.55 6.80
C LEU A 175 11.42 -7.56 6.66
N GLU A 176 11.15 -6.28 6.47
CA GLU A 176 12.19 -5.24 6.45
C GLU A 176 12.98 -5.14 7.75
N SER A 177 12.31 -5.26 8.89
CA SER A 177 13.00 -5.17 10.17
C SER A 177 14.11 -6.22 10.30
N ILE A 178 13.90 -7.41 9.72
CA ILE A 178 14.89 -8.48 9.67
C ILE A 178 16.08 -8.09 8.79
N PHE A 179 15.86 -7.44 7.65
CA PHE A 179 16.95 -7.14 6.70
C PHE A 179 17.70 -5.85 7.00
N SER A 180 17.06 -4.90 7.68
CA SER A 180 17.63 -3.60 7.99
C SER A 180 18.28 -3.50 9.36
N THR A 181 18.19 -4.54 10.20
CA THR A 181 18.81 -4.54 11.53
C THR A 181 19.68 -5.76 11.78
N PRO A 182 20.85 -5.60 12.44
CA PRO A 182 21.56 -6.73 13.04
C PRO A 182 20.65 -7.35 14.10
N HIS A 183 20.42 -8.65 13.99
CA HIS A 183 19.60 -9.39 14.95
C HIS A 183 20.18 -10.80 15.15
N PRO A 184 20.00 -11.38 16.33
CA PRO A 184 20.40 -12.76 16.58
C PRO A 184 19.67 -13.75 15.68
N VAL A 185 20.42 -14.69 15.09
CA VAL A 185 19.86 -15.78 14.27
C VAL A 185 20.06 -17.16 14.87
N ARG A 186 21.01 -17.31 15.82
CA ARG A 186 21.22 -18.55 16.58
C ARG A 186 22.06 -18.28 17.84
N LEU A 187 22.13 -19.28 18.71
CA LEU A 187 23.06 -19.33 19.83
C LEU A 187 24.26 -20.22 19.50
N ASP A 188 25.40 -19.96 20.11
CA ASP A 188 26.55 -20.87 20.14
C ASP A 188 26.49 -21.85 21.32
N GLY A 189 27.48 -22.73 21.44
CA GLY A 189 27.55 -23.71 22.55
C GLY A 189 27.77 -23.11 23.94
N GLU A 190 28.12 -21.82 24.01
CA GLU A 190 28.28 -21.05 25.25
C GLU A 190 27.06 -20.14 25.53
N GLY A 191 26.03 -20.18 24.67
CA GLY A 191 24.82 -19.35 24.78
C GLY A 191 24.98 -17.92 24.26
N ARG A 192 26.03 -17.61 23.47
CA ARG A 192 26.21 -16.30 22.84
C ARG A 192 25.42 -16.21 21.54
N HIS A 193 24.86 -15.03 21.26
CA HIS A 193 24.13 -14.77 20.03
C HIS A 193 25.07 -14.59 18.83
N PHE A 194 24.81 -15.33 17.75
CA PHE A 194 25.33 -15.01 16.42
C PHE A 194 24.34 -14.09 15.70
N CYS A 195 24.79 -12.94 15.24
CA CYS A 195 23.97 -11.99 14.51
C CYS A 195 24.07 -12.17 12.99
N ARG A 196 22.98 -11.88 12.27
CA ARG A 196 23.02 -11.68 10.82
C ARG A 196 23.85 -10.42 10.54
N PHE A 197 24.82 -10.50 9.62
CA PHE A 197 25.89 -9.53 9.29
C PHE A 197 27.20 -9.66 10.09
N GLU A 198 28.33 -9.86 9.38
CA GLU A 198 29.68 -9.82 9.96
C GLU A 198 30.00 -8.39 10.39
N GLY A 199 30.27 -8.17 11.69
CA GLY A 199 30.68 -6.87 12.21
C GLY A 199 30.00 -6.40 13.49
N CYS A 200 29.06 -7.15 14.05
CA CYS A 200 28.57 -6.88 15.41
C CYS A 200 29.67 -7.28 16.42
N ARG A 201 30.50 -6.32 16.83
CA ARG A 201 31.35 -6.41 18.02
C ARG A 201 30.59 -5.85 19.22
#